data_AF-A0A2U9T3I8-F1
#
_entry.id   AF-A0A2U9T3I8-F1
#
_cell.length_a   1.000
_cell.length_b   1.000
_cell.length_c   1.000
_cell.angle_alpha   90.00
_cell.angle_beta   90.00
_cell.angle_gamma   90.00
#
_symmetry.space_group_name_H-M   'P 1'
#
loop_
_entity.id
_entity.type
_entity.pdbx_description
1 polymer ?
#
loop_
_entity_poly.entity_id
_entity_poly.type
_entity_poly.pdbx_seq_one_letter_code
_entity_poly.pdbx_strand_id
1 'polypeptide(L)'
;MQDIELLDWQHRLPFGYTLTVADEPTFTSGSFSVYELLSQFQDIEVKQRGMSLGRYRHVALRGERAYVYDFEGERLRGPLGRVVIHRR
;
A
#
# COMPACT_ATOMS: atom_id res chain seq x y z
N MET A 1 0.72 -7.69 -14.31
CA MET A 1 1.11 -6.72 -13.26
C MET A 1 -0.02 -5.72 -13.13
N GLN A 2 -0.28 -5.19 -11.93
CA GLN A 2 -1.36 -4.22 -11.73
C GLN A 2 -0.91 -2.99 -10.95
N ASP A 3 -1.64 -1.90 -11.14
CA ASP A 3 -1.40 -0.61 -10.51
C ASP A 3 -2.52 -0.30 -9.50
N ILE A 4 -2.14 0.03 -8.27
CA ILE A 4 -3.03 0.46 -7.19
C ILE A 4 -2.89 1.99 -7.08
N GLU A 5 -3.91 2.71 -7.53
CA GLU A 5 -3.97 4.16 -7.41
C GLU A 5 -4.52 4.55 -6.04
N LEU A 6 -3.74 5.27 -5.23
CA LEU A 6 -4.17 5.82 -3.95
C LEU A 6 -4.88 7.17 -4.17
N LEU A 7 -6.20 7.19 -3.97
CA LEU A 7 -7.04 8.37 -4.22
C LEU A 7 -6.87 9.47 -3.15
N ASP A 8 -6.57 9.05 -1.92
CA ASP A 8 -6.52 9.95 -0.76
C ASP A 8 -5.06 10.27 -0.33
N TRP A 9 -4.06 9.81 -1.07
CA TRP A 9 -2.66 9.94 -0.66
C TRP A 9 -2.15 11.37 -0.81
N GLN A 10 -1.67 11.93 0.31
CA GLN A 10 -0.92 13.18 0.41
C GLN A 10 -1.55 14.48 -0.12
N HIS A 11 -2.87 14.62 -0.36
CA HIS A 11 -3.55 15.92 -0.59
C HIS A 11 -2.90 16.93 -1.60
N ARG A 12 -1.91 16.55 -2.42
CA ARG A 12 -1.04 17.53 -3.13
C ARG A 12 -0.48 17.10 -4.50
N LEU A 13 -0.78 15.90 -4.99
CA LEU A 13 -0.39 15.53 -6.35
C LEU A 13 -1.61 15.55 -7.25
N PRO A 14 -1.57 16.27 -8.40
CA PRO A 14 -2.71 16.37 -9.31
C PRO A 14 -3.14 15.03 -9.96
N PHE A 15 -2.41 13.94 -9.74
CA PHE A 15 -2.61 12.64 -10.40
C PHE A 15 -2.64 11.42 -9.46
N GLY A 16 -2.89 11.60 -8.16
CA GLY A 16 -2.82 10.49 -7.19
C GLY A 16 -1.40 9.92 -7.05
N TYR A 17 -1.24 8.88 -6.24
CA TYR A 17 0.02 8.14 -6.11
C TYR A 17 -0.20 6.67 -6.43
N THR A 18 0.58 6.13 -7.37
CA THR A 18 0.38 4.77 -7.87
C THR A 18 1.44 3.82 -7.31
N LEU A 19 0.98 2.72 -6.73
CA LEU A 19 1.78 1.59 -6.28
C LEU A 19 1.70 0.46 -7.30
N THR A 20 2.83 -0.11 -7.70
CA THR A 20 2.86 -1.20 -8.69
C THR A 20 3.13 -2.52 -7.99
N VAL A 21 2.25 -3.49 -8.22
CA VAL A 21 2.27 -4.81 -7.57
C VAL A 21 2.08 -5.94 -8.58
N ALA A 22 2.36 -7.17 -8.16
CA ALA A 22 2.01 -8.37 -8.94
C ALA A 22 0.49 -8.54 -9.10
N ASP A 23 0.06 -9.33 -10.09
CA ASP A 23 -1.36 -9.61 -10.33
C ASP A 23 -2.00 -10.39 -9.17
N GLU A 24 -1.22 -11.30 -8.61
CA GLU A 24 -1.61 -12.13 -7.48
C GLU A 24 -1.04 -11.58 -6.17
N PRO A 25 -1.77 -11.69 -5.06
CA PRO A 25 -1.25 -11.33 -3.76
C PRO A 25 -0.12 -12.28 -3.35
N THR A 26 0.89 -11.76 -2.67
CA THR A 26 1.96 -12.55 -2.07
C THR A 26 1.38 -13.56 -1.07
N PHE A 27 0.38 -13.14 -0.29
CA PHE A 27 -0.40 -14.01 0.59
C PHE A 27 -1.70 -13.32 1.01
N THR A 28 -2.56 -14.06 1.71
CA THR A 28 -3.76 -13.52 2.35
C THR A 28 -3.66 -13.61 3.86
N SER A 29 -4.14 -12.58 4.56
CA SER A 29 -4.16 -12.52 6.03
C SER A 29 -5.54 -12.07 6.47
N GLY A 30 -6.35 -13.01 6.96
CA GLY A 30 -7.77 -12.78 7.26
C GLY A 30 -8.54 -12.29 6.02
N SER A 31 -9.11 -11.09 6.10
CA SER A 31 -9.85 -10.46 5.01
C SER A 31 -8.99 -9.59 4.09
N PHE A 32 -7.65 -9.65 4.21
CA PHE A 32 -6.73 -8.80 3.47
C PHE A 32 -5.93 -9.62 2.45
N SER A 33 -5.82 -9.07 1.25
CA SER A 33 -4.87 -9.53 0.23
C SER A 33 -3.62 -8.67 0.34
N VAL A 34 -2.47 -9.29 0.62
CA VAL A 34 -1.19 -8.58 0.84
C VAL A 34 -0.33 -8.71 -0.39
N TYR A 35 0.18 -7.58 -0.88
CA TYR A 35 1.03 -7.49 -2.06
C TYR A 35 2.37 -6.87 -1.70
N GLU A 36 3.45 -7.41 -2.24
CA GLU A 36 4.76 -6.76 -2.25
C GLU A 36 4.83 -5.71 -3.38
N LEU A 37 5.40 -4.54 -3.06
CA LEU A 37 5.70 -3.50 -4.03
C LEU A 37 6.88 -3.91 -4.93
N LEU A 38 6.68 -3.83 -6.24
CA LEU A 38 7.67 -4.27 -7.23
C LEU A 38 8.85 -3.29 -7.36
N SER A 39 8.71 -2.04 -6.92
CA SER A 39 9.79 -1.04 -6.96
C SER A 39 10.16 -0.55 -5.56
N GLN A 40 11.45 -0.56 -5.23
CA GLN A 40 11.97 0.01 -3.97
C GLN A 40 11.79 1.54 -3.88
N PHE A 41 11.60 2.21 -5.03
CA PHE A 41 11.27 3.64 -5.06
C PHE A 41 9.82 3.92 -4.64
N GLN A 42 8.99 2.88 -4.53
CA GLN A 42 7.60 2.97 -4.07
C GLN A 42 7.45 2.60 -2.58
N ASP A 43 8.56 2.33 -1.87
CA ASP A 43 8.54 2.06 -0.44
C ASP A 43 7.74 3.12 0.34
N ILE A 44 6.79 2.65 1.13
CA ILE A 44 5.88 3.53 1.86
C ILE A 44 6.56 3.96 3.16
N GLU A 45 6.91 5.24 3.26
CA GLU A 45 7.38 5.83 4.52
C GLU A 45 6.19 6.21 5.40
N VAL A 46 6.06 5.57 6.56
CA VAL A 46 5.04 5.92 7.55
C VAL A 46 5.66 6.85 8.59
N LYS A 47 5.03 8.01 8.79
CA LYS A 47 5.41 8.98 9.83
C LYS A 47 4.30 9.10 10.88
N GLN A 48 4.68 9.12 12.14
CA GLN A 48 3.78 9.43 13.26
C GLN A 48 4.33 10.63 14.01
N ARG A 49 3.53 11.71 14.10
CA ARG A 49 3.92 12.98 14.74
C ARG A 49 5.26 13.53 14.23
N GLY A 50 5.51 13.40 12.92
CA GLY A 50 6.75 13.86 12.28
C GLY A 50 7.95 12.92 12.40
N MET A 51 7.84 11.84 13.18
CA MET A 51 8.88 10.83 13.32
C MET A 51 8.67 9.68 12.33
N SER A 52 9.71 9.28 11.61
CA SER A 52 9.66 8.13 10.71
C SER A 52 9.55 6.84 11.55
N LEU A 53 8.44 6.12 11.39
CA LEU A 53 8.20 4.84 12.06
C LEU A 53 8.83 3.67 11.30
N GLY A 54 9.03 3.84 9.99
CA GLY A 54 9.60 2.81 9.13
C GLY A 54 9.25 3.02 7.67
N ARG A 55 9.94 2.24 6.82
CA ARG A 55 9.65 2.09 5.40
C ARG A 55 9.13 0.69 5.17
N TYR A 56 8.03 0.59 4.42
CA TYR A 56 7.30 -0.65 4.22
C TYR A 56 7.17 -0.97 2.74
N ARG A 57 7.39 -2.25 2.42
CA ARG A 57 7.32 -2.78 1.05
C ARG A 57 6.04 -3.55 0.74
N HIS A 58 5.11 -3.59 1.68
CA HIS A 58 3.88 -4.36 1.55
C HIS A 58 2.66 -3.48 1.72
N VAL A 59 1.70 -3.67 0.81
CA VAL A 59 0.38 -3.05 0.85
C VAL A 59 -0.68 -4.13 1.01
N ALA A 60 -1.57 -3.93 1.98
CA ALA A 60 -2.72 -4.79 2.18
C ALA A 60 -3.98 -4.13 1.60
N LEU A 61 -4.75 -4.90 0.85
CA LEU A 61 -6.01 -4.49 0.25
C LEU A 61 -7.19 -5.19 0.92
N ARG A 62 -8.28 -4.44 1.15
CA ARG A 62 -9.58 -4.98 1.57
C ARG A 62 -10.68 -4.15 0.93
N GLY A 63 -11.37 -4.71 -0.06
CA GLY A 63 -12.31 -3.96 -0.90
C GLY A 63 -11.59 -2.78 -1.57
N GLU A 64 -12.17 -1.59 -1.48
CA GLU A 64 -11.63 -0.36 -2.08
C GLU A 64 -10.67 0.41 -1.16
N ARG A 65 -10.05 -0.24 -0.17
CA ARG A 65 -9.13 0.42 0.77
C ARG A 65 -7.78 -0.27 0.82
N ALA A 66 -6.73 0.54 0.88
CA ALA A 66 -5.36 0.11 1.06
C ALA A 66 -4.82 0.48 2.44
N TYR A 67 -3.91 -0.34 2.93
CA TYR A 67 -3.27 -0.24 4.23
C TYR A 67 -1.79 -0.59 4.11
N VAL A 68 -0.96 -0.02 4.98
CA VAL A 68 0.42 -0.45 5.15
C VAL A 68 0.46 -1.75 5.93
N TYR A 69 1.14 -2.76 5.37
CA TYR A 69 1.38 -4.02 6.05
C TYR A 69 2.85 -4.09 6.51
N ASP A 70 3.05 -4.31 7.80
CA ASP A 70 4.35 -4.62 8.40
C ASP A 70 4.57 -6.12 8.32
N PHE A 71 5.39 -6.54 7.37
CA PHE A 71 5.66 -7.94 7.09
C PHE A 71 6.39 -8.61 8.26
N GLU A 72 7.44 -7.97 8.77
CA GLU A 72 8.23 -8.46 9.91
C GLU A 72 7.40 -8.54 11.20
N GLY A 73 6.52 -7.56 11.42
CA GLY A 73 5.63 -7.52 12.58
C GLY A 73 4.28 -8.22 12.39
N GLU A 74 4.04 -8.84 11.23
CA GLU A 74 2.80 -9.49 10.81
C GLU A 74 1.52 -8.71 11.14
N ARG A 75 1.52 -7.39 10.89
CA ARG A 75 0.41 -6.51 11.32
C ARG A 75 0.15 -5.33 10.38
N LEU A 76 -1.07 -4.82 10.40
CA LEU A 76 -1.41 -3.55 9.76
C LEU A 76 -0.87 -2.38 10.57
N ARG A 77 -0.23 -1.41 9.90
CA ARG A 77 0.30 -0.20 10.53
C ARG A 77 -0.62 1.01 10.41
N GLY A 78 -1.38 1.10 9.33
CA GLY A 78 -2.31 2.20 9.13
C GLY A 78 -2.94 2.23 7.74
N PRO A 79 -4.04 2.98 7.58
CA PRO A 79 -4.69 3.14 6.29
C PRO A 79 -3.85 4.03 5.36
N LEU A 80 -3.74 3.63 4.09
CA LEU A 80 -3.25 4.46 2.99
C LEU A 80 -4.36 5.30 2.37
N GLY A 81 -5.60 4.79 2.42
CA GLY A 81 -6.77 5.48 1.87
C GLY A 81 -7.61 4.59 0.96
N ARG A 82 -8.51 5.21 0.20
CA ARG A 82 -9.26 4.56 -0.87
C ARG A 82 -8.40 4.34 -2.08
N VAL A 83 -8.72 3.31 -2.85
CA VAL A 83 -7.96 2.92 -4.03
C VAL A 83 -8.82 2.55 -5.22
N VAL A 84 -8.24 2.70 -6.41
CA VAL A 84 -8.69 2.06 -7.65
C VAL A 84 -7.61 1.10 -8.10
N ILE A 85 -8.02 -0.08 -8.58
CA ILE A 85 -7.11 -1.12 -9.06
C ILE A 85 -7.21 -1.18 -10.58
N HIS A 86 -6.11 -0.86 -11.25
CA HIS A 86 -5.99 -0.93 -12.70
C HIS A 86 -5.23 -2.20 -13.07
N ARG A 87 -5.94 -3.17 -13.63
CA ARG A 87 -5.33 -4.40 -14.18
C ARG A 87 -4.81 -4.12 -15.59
N ARG A 88 -3.58 -4.54 -15.87
CA ARG A 88 -2.99 -4.44 -17.21
C ARG A 88 -3.25 -5.71 -18.02
#